data_AF-A0A418DUA4-F1
#
_entry.id   AF-A0A418DUA4-F1
#
_cell.length_a   1.000
_cell.length_b   1.000
_cell.length_c   1.000
_cell.angle_alpha   90.00
_cell.angle_beta   90.00
_cell.angle_gamma   90.00
#
_symmetry.space_group_name_H-M   'P 1'
#
loop_
_entity.id
_entity.type
_entity.pdbx_description
1 polymer ?
#
loop_
_entity_poly.entity_id
_entity_poly.type
_entity_poly.pdbx_seq_one_letter_code
_entity_poly.pdbx_strand_id
1 'polypeptide(L)'
;MEDHLHSFVCPITHDVMEDPVVACDGHSYERASISMWFRDNNTSPITNAAVHHKHLIPNHTLKKAINEFRERFAPFFDTESSTAALPSGQVLPMLEALPERGTFLYIVVHQPMPVYVAPSFITAQSTLLLVDTIVLGKERLYGEDNVIFVELSGHHEGQYVHECTRDGSPCLQRLEVTETSLAFMVTSPAPLSLWPSHAVPSSTLYKAYPYDVVSIEATIRDLNGRMYGRLEQSKLWACLDRRHFTELDIEFTPELYLLKQETELRSNANRTNLGVPLLALPAYSIVESDAMFMLRADDSPSSSTSIYVRTTASHGRGFVRGWVALPSSLSMHAPPPRLAEGPAGKHIQLVLQQAGAVALVLDEVQESGDVSQRLLTRNLPRRFERQLLNCVQRGRRIHRMALGPRGEWYCSGARPDGSGECCWASGDLPARFHADMQPNSLVSFGGDNEYAMVLGTGGVSSSNVSTKLLQNLTKARRVHMMLLARYGGYVIKDNVGMDLSCLDPAFEVALKTPPRGAGQVCSAAYSEDDYVVVFEHTYVATAGISANIVDALERFYTRHLALRNKRRLLIADYERRWHEIHADY
;
A
#
# COMPACT_ATOMS: atom_id res chain seq x y z
N MET A 1 -17.63 20.85 19.65
CA MET A 1 -18.60 19.74 19.75
C MET A 1 -17.81 18.59 20.34
N GLU A 2 -18.15 18.18 21.56
CA GLU A 2 -17.33 17.33 22.43
C GLU A 2 -17.12 15.94 21.82
N ASP A 3 -15.86 15.59 21.56
CA ASP A 3 -15.49 14.31 20.94
C ASP A 3 -15.36 13.23 22.04
N HIS A 4 -16.48 12.89 22.69
CA HIS A 4 -16.54 11.75 23.59
C HIS A 4 -16.78 10.49 22.76
N LEU A 5 -16.01 9.41 23.02
CA LEU A 5 -16.30 8.12 22.41
C LEU A 5 -17.76 7.75 22.70
N HIS A 6 -18.56 7.44 21.67
CA HIS A 6 -19.95 7.01 21.80
C HIS A 6 -20.13 5.84 22.79
N SER A 7 -19.09 5.03 23.01
CA SER A 7 -19.10 3.92 23.98
C SER A 7 -19.03 4.35 25.45
N PHE A 8 -18.72 5.62 25.75
CA PHE A 8 -18.67 6.18 27.10
C PHE A 8 -19.97 6.90 27.49
N VAL A 9 -20.83 7.16 26.52
CA VAL A 9 -22.08 7.89 26.70
C VAL A 9 -23.20 6.92 27.06
N CYS A 10 -23.96 7.27 28.09
CA CYS A 10 -25.13 6.52 28.52
C CYS A 10 -26.26 6.67 27.47
N PRO A 11 -26.84 5.58 26.95
CA PRO A 11 -27.91 5.65 25.96
C PRO A 11 -29.23 6.27 26.46
N ILE A 12 -29.40 6.43 27.78
CA ILE A 12 -30.61 7.04 28.38
C ILE A 12 -30.40 8.54 28.65
N THR A 13 -29.28 8.91 29.26
CA THR A 13 -29.01 10.31 29.64
C THR A 13 -28.35 11.11 28.54
N HIS A 14 -27.76 10.43 27.55
CA HIS A 14 -26.92 11.03 26.51
C HIS A 14 -25.67 11.76 27.04
N ASP A 15 -25.30 11.50 28.30
CA ASP A 15 -24.08 12.02 28.96
C ASP A 15 -23.07 10.92 29.26
N VAL A 16 -21.80 11.29 29.47
CA VAL A 16 -20.73 10.36 29.85
C VAL A 16 -21.05 9.66 31.18
N MET A 17 -20.98 8.33 31.20
CA MET A 17 -21.27 7.52 32.38
C MET A 17 -20.24 7.74 33.51
N GLU A 18 -20.71 7.98 34.72
CA GLU A 18 -19.88 8.07 35.93
C GLU A 18 -19.84 6.72 36.67
N ASP A 19 -20.95 5.99 36.66
CA ASP A 19 -21.04 4.65 37.25
C ASP A 19 -21.66 3.63 36.29
N PRO A 20 -20.89 3.20 35.26
CA PRO A 20 -21.41 2.32 34.23
C PRO A 20 -21.78 0.93 34.78
N VAL A 21 -22.98 0.48 34.46
CA VAL A 21 -23.51 -0.86 34.78
C VAL A 21 -24.02 -1.55 33.53
N VAL A 22 -23.83 -2.87 33.46
CA VAL A 22 -24.34 -3.72 32.37
C VAL A 22 -25.69 -4.30 32.76
N ALA A 23 -26.69 -4.14 31.89
CA ALA A 23 -27.99 -4.80 32.03
C ALA A 23 -28.01 -6.15 31.29
N CYS A 24 -29.08 -6.95 31.43
CA CYS A 24 -29.14 -8.30 30.87
C CYS A 24 -29.15 -8.35 29.33
N ASP A 25 -29.36 -7.22 28.68
CA ASP A 25 -29.28 -7.04 27.23
C ASP A 25 -27.83 -6.86 26.73
N GLY A 26 -26.85 -6.81 27.64
CA GLY A 26 -25.43 -6.67 27.32
C GLY A 26 -24.97 -5.24 27.08
N HIS A 27 -25.85 -4.24 27.25
CA HIS A 27 -25.51 -2.83 27.09
C HIS A 27 -25.15 -2.17 28.44
N SER A 28 -24.29 -1.15 28.37
CA SER A 28 -23.88 -0.37 29.55
C SER A 28 -24.68 0.93 29.66
N TYR A 29 -25.09 1.26 30.88
CA TYR A 29 -25.88 2.43 31.21
C TYR A 29 -25.35 3.10 32.48
N GLU A 30 -25.71 4.36 32.69
CA GLU A 30 -25.56 5.01 33.99
C GLU A 30 -26.48 4.35 35.03
N ARG A 31 -25.95 3.99 36.20
CA ARG A 31 -26.66 3.20 37.22
C ARG A 31 -27.96 3.87 37.64
N ALA A 32 -27.93 5.17 37.91
CA ALA A 32 -29.11 5.90 38.38
C ALA A 32 -30.25 5.84 37.36
N SER A 33 -29.91 5.99 36.08
CA SER A 33 -30.86 6.11 34.97
C SER A 33 -31.50 4.78 34.61
N ILE A 34 -30.71 3.70 34.51
CA ILE A 34 -31.25 2.37 34.23
C ILE A 34 -32.04 1.81 35.43
N SER A 35 -31.65 2.16 36.66
CA SER A 35 -32.41 1.77 37.85
C SER A 35 -33.78 2.46 37.90
N MET A 36 -33.85 3.74 37.49
CA MET A 36 -35.11 4.46 37.37
C MET A 36 -35.97 3.89 36.24
N TRP A 37 -35.37 3.61 35.08
CA TRP A 37 -36.06 2.97 33.96
C TRP A 37 -36.67 1.62 34.33
N PHE A 38 -35.92 0.76 35.02
CA PHE A 38 -36.41 -0.53 35.50
C PHE A 38 -37.38 -0.47 36.67
N ARG A 39 -37.59 0.70 37.29
CA ARG A 39 -38.69 0.87 38.25
C ARG A 39 -40.03 0.91 37.52
N ASP A 40 -40.05 1.60 36.38
CA ASP A 40 -41.28 1.95 35.68
C ASP A 40 -41.50 1.08 34.42
N ASN A 41 -40.47 0.36 33.94
CA ASN A 41 -40.51 -0.46 32.73
C ASN A 41 -39.87 -1.86 32.92
N ASN A 42 -40.30 -2.82 32.09
CA ASN A 42 -39.77 -4.20 32.03
C ASN A 42 -39.06 -4.50 30.69
N THR A 43 -38.57 -3.47 30.01
CA THR A 43 -37.98 -3.56 28.66
C THR A 43 -36.59 -2.93 28.63
N SER A 44 -35.76 -3.33 27.66
CA SER A 44 -34.46 -2.71 27.38
C SER A 44 -34.66 -1.32 26.77
N PRO A 45 -33.98 -0.27 27.26
CA PRO A 45 -34.08 1.08 26.70
C PRO A 45 -33.60 1.21 25.25
N ILE A 46 -32.72 0.31 24.79
CA ILE A 46 -32.16 0.36 23.42
C ILE A 46 -32.95 -0.52 22.47
N THR A 47 -33.26 -1.74 22.88
CA THR A 47 -33.87 -2.73 21.97
C THR A 47 -35.39 -2.79 22.09
N ASN A 48 -35.98 -2.14 23.10
CA ASN A 48 -37.39 -2.25 23.49
C ASN A 48 -37.87 -3.68 23.75
N ALA A 49 -36.98 -4.66 23.81
CA ALA A 49 -37.29 -6.05 24.11
C ALA A 49 -37.51 -6.26 25.62
N ALA A 50 -38.35 -7.22 26.00
CA ALA A 50 -38.57 -7.56 27.40
C ALA A 50 -37.28 -8.12 28.04
N VAL A 51 -36.90 -7.59 29.21
CA VAL A 51 -35.69 -8.04 29.92
C VAL A 51 -35.98 -9.27 30.78
N HIS A 52 -35.10 -10.27 30.72
CA HIS A 52 -35.24 -11.52 31.48
C HIS A 52 -35.08 -11.31 33.00
N HIS A 53 -34.27 -10.34 33.40
CA HIS A 53 -34.10 -9.94 34.80
C HIS A 53 -33.58 -8.49 34.91
N LYS A 54 -33.81 -7.85 36.07
CA LYS A 54 -33.39 -6.46 36.33
C LYS A 54 -32.06 -6.34 37.09
N HIS A 55 -31.28 -7.42 37.17
CA HIS A 55 -29.96 -7.38 37.79
C HIS A 55 -29.00 -6.51 36.97
N LEU A 56 -28.28 -5.63 37.66
CA LEU A 56 -27.29 -4.73 37.08
C LEU A 56 -25.90 -5.13 37.58
N ILE A 57 -24.97 -5.38 36.65
CA ILE A 57 -23.61 -5.78 36.95
C ILE A 57 -22.70 -4.57 36.79
N PRO A 58 -21.93 -4.14 37.82
CA PRO A 58 -20.99 -3.03 37.68
C PRO A 58 -19.95 -3.28 36.59
N ASN A 59 -19.77 -2.33 35.66
CA ASN A 59 -18.77 -2.41 34.61
C ASN A 59 -17.48 -1.69 35.04
N HIS A 60 -16.69 -2.34 35.89
CA HIS A 60 -15.44 -1.77 36.41
C HIS A 60 -14.43 -1.45 35.30
N THR A 61 -14.41 -2.24 34.22
CA THR A 61 -13.52 -2.01 33.08
C THR A 61 -13.86 -0.73 32.33
N LEU A 62 -15.15 -0.50 32.04
CA LEU A 62 -15.60 0.72 31.38
C LEU A 62 -15.41 1.94 32.29
N LYS A 63 -15.70 1.81 33.59
CA LYS A 63 -15.45 2.88 34.56
C LYS A 63 -13.98 3.28 34.60
N LYS A 64 -13.08 2.30 34.57
CA LYS A 64 -11.63 2.55 34.52
C LYS A 64 -11.22 3.23 33.20
N ALA A 65 -11.75 2.79 32.07
CA ALA A 65 -11.47 3.39 30.76
C ALA A 65 -11.97 4.85 30.66
N ILE A 66 -13.15 5.15 31.22
CA ILE A 66 -13.69 6.51 31.29
C ILE A 66 -12.82 7.39 32.20
N ASN A 67 -12.36 6.88 33.34
CA ASN A 67 -11.47 7.61 34.23
C ASN A 67 -10.09 7.85 33.59
N GLU A 68 -9.51 6.84 32.93
CA GLU A 68 -8.25 7.01 32.18
C GLU A 68 -8.41 8.02 31.04
N PHE A 69 -9.56 8.04 30.35
CA PHE A 69 -9.88 9.07 29.37
C PHE A 69 -9.97 10.45 30.03
N ARG A 70 -10.74 10.60 31.12
CA ARG A 70 -10.84 11.85 31.87
C ARG A 70 -9.48 12.34 32.34
N GLU A 71 -8.65 11.51 32.94
CA GLU A 71 -7.29 11.88 33.39
C GLU A 71 -6.38 12.32 32.24
N ARG A 72 -6.53 11.70 31.06
CA ARG A 72 -5.74 12.02 29.87
C ARG A 72 -6.19 13.31 29.18
N PHE A 73 -7.45 13.72 29.37
CA PHE A 73 -8.04 14.93 28.79
C PHE A 73 -8.36 16.03 29.84
N ALA A 74 -8.11 15.79 31.13
CA ALA A 74 -8.33 16.71 32.25
C ALA A 74 -7.53 18.03 32.23
N PRO A 75 -6.40 18.21 31.52
CA PRO A 75 -5.78 19.52 31.45
C PRO A 75 -6.57 20.56 30.64
N PHE A 76 -7.67 20.18 29.97
CA PHE A 76 -8.37 21.04 29.01
C PHE A 76 -9.79 21.49 29.42
N PHE A 77 -10.33 21.06 30.56
CA PHE A 77 -11.72 21.38 30.93
C PHE A 77 -11.95 21.63 32.43
N ASP A 78 -11.13 22.48 33.05
CA ASP A 78 -11.52 23.16 34.30
C ASP A 78 -11.41 24.67 34.13
N THR A 79 -12.36 25.24 33.39
CA THR A 79 -12.78 26.62 33.62
C THR A 79 -14.28 26.69 33.32
N GLU A 80 -15.05 27.20 34.28
CA GLU A 80 -16.51 27.36 34.27
C GLU A 80 -17.33 26.25 34.96
N SER A 81 -17.28 26.21 36.30
CA SER A 81 -18.49 26.24 37.14
C SER A 81 -18.15 26.28 38.63
N SER A 82 -18.06 27.48 39.20
CA SER A 82 -18.32 27.70 40.62
C SER A 82 -18.82 29.12 40.85
N THR A 83 -20.11 29.34 40.61
CA THR A 83 -20.83 30.52 41.07
C THR A 83 -21.26 30.29 42.53
N ALA A 84 -20.38 30.63 43.46
CA ALA A 84 -20.77 30.87 44.85
C ALA A 84 -20.72 32.38 45.11
N ALA A 85 -21.91 33.00 45.15
CA ALA A 85 -22.07 34.40 45.51
C ALA A 85 -21.70 34.64 46.98
N LEU A 86 -20.77 35.57 47.23
CA LEU A 86 -20.56 36.21 48.53
C LEU A 86 -20.31 37.71 48.33
N PRO A 87 -20.65 38.56 49.32
CA PRO A 87 -21.08 39.92 49.06
C PRO A 87 -19.92 40.92 48.96
N SER A 88 -20.20 41.93 48.15
CA SER A 88 -19.60 43.26 48.00
C SER A 88 -18.45 43.64 48.95
N GLY A 89 -17.30 43.95 48.33
CA GLY A 89 -16.43 45.03 48.78
C GLY A 89 -15.07 44.63 49.35
N GLN A 90 -14.12 44.27 48.48
CA GLN A 90 -12.70 44.64 48.52
C GLN A 90 -11.99 44.00 47.32
N VAL A 91 -11.51 44.82 46.36
CA VAL A 91 -10.72 44.35 45.22
C VAL A 91 -9.25 44.35 45.63
N LEU A 92 -8.67 43.16 45.86
CA LEU A 92 -7.23 42.94 45.80
C LEU A 92 -6.89 42.50 44.37
N PRO A 93 -5.74 42.93 43.79
CA PRO A 93 -5.35 42.46 42.46
C PRO A 93 -5.13 40.95 42.52
N MET A 94 -5.93 40.18 41.77
CA MET A 94 -5.72 38.74 41.61
C MET A 94 -4.32 38.50 41.03
N LEU A 95 -3.43 37.93 41.84
CA LEU A 95 -2.17 37.35 41.34
C LEU A 95 -2.53 36.19 40.38
N GLU A 96 -1.78 36.06 39.28
CA GLU A 96 -1.92 34.94 38.34
C GLU A 96 -1.76 33.60 39.07
N ALA A 97 -2.48 32.57 38.61
CA ALA A 97 -2.36 31.22 39.15
C ALA A 97 -1.01 30.59 38.73
N LEU A 98 0.02 30.74 39.57
CA LEU A 98 1.36 30.16 39.37
C LEU A 98 1.66 29.11 40.47
N PRO A 99 2.48 28.08 40.19
CA PRO A 99 3.29 27.90 38.98
C PRO A 99 2.51 27.35 37.76
N GLU A 100 2.82 27.87 36.57
CA GLU A 100 2.33 27.35 35.28
C GLU A 100 3.40 26.45 34.68
N ARG A 101 3.12 25.15 34.54
CA ARG A 101 4.03 24.16 33.95
C ARG A 101 3.65 23.87 32.51
N GLY A 102 4.63 23.94 31.60
CA GLY A 102 4.41 23.71 30.18
C GLY A 102 5.58 24.19 29.34
N THR A 103 5.62 23.84 28.05
CA THR A 103 6.67 24.29 27.14
C THR A 103 6.24 25.58 26.45
N PHE A 104 6.95 26.67 26.71
CA PHE A 104 6.64 28.00 26.20
C PHE A 104 7.84 28.57 25.44
N LEU A 105 7.58 29.28 24.34
CA LEU A 105 8.59 30.03 23.61
C LEU A 105 8.50 31.50 24.02
N TYR A 106 9.65 32.09 24.37
CA TYR A 106 9.77 33.49 24.73
C TYR A 106 10.83 34.17 23.89
N ILE A 107 10.66 35.46 23.62
CA ILE A 107 11.67 36.33 23.01
C ILE A 107 12.06 37.43 24.00
N VAL A 108 13.36 37.69 24.11
CA VAL A 108 13.89 38.79 24.93
C VAL A 108 13.60 40.12 24.23
N VAL A 109 12.94 41.03 24.96
CA VAL A 109 12.50 42.34 24.46
C VAL A 109 13.16 43.48 25.23
N HIS A 110 13.22 44.66 24.60
CA HIS A 110 13.67 45.95 25.16
C HIS A 110 15.15 46.07 25.59
N GLN A 111 15.69 45.13 26.36
CA GLN A 111 17.08 45.19 26.85
C GLN A 111 17.69 43.80 27.06
N PRO A 112 19.02 43.65 26.94
CA PRO A 112 19.70 42.42 27.31
C PRO A 112 19.46 42.09 28.79
N MET A 113 19.22 40.82 29.10
CA MET A 113 18.88 40.40 30.46
C MET A 113 19.82 39.31 30.98
N PRO A 114 20.21 39.35 32.26
CA PRO A 114 21.00 38.29 32.86
C PRO A 114 20.16 37.04 33.11
N VAL A 115 20.86 35.92 33.13
CA VAL A 115 20.30 34.62 33.49
C VAL A 115 20.60 34.35 34.97
N TYR A 116 19.69 33.70 35.68
CA TYR A 116 19.75 33.49 37.13
C TYR A 116 19.82 31.99 37.47
N VAL A 117 20.45 31.62 38.59
CA VAL A 117 20.46 30.22 39.08
C VAL A 117 19.28 29.88 40.00
N ALA A 118 18.55 30.88 40.44
CA ALA A 118 17.32 30.76 41.22
C ALA A 118 16.35 31.88 40.79
N PRO A 119 15.06 31.81 41.14
CA PRO A 119 14.08 32.87 40.87
C PRO A 119 14.30 34.10 41.78
N SER A 120 15.48 34.70 41.73
CA SER A 120 15.91 35.84 42.54
C SER A 120 16.93 36.70 41.79
N PHE A 121 16.79 38.02 41.92
CA PHE A 121 17.65 39.01 41.25
C PHE A 121 19.10 38.99 41.75
N ILE A 122 19.35 38.47 42.95
CA ILE A 122 20.67 38.42 43.58
C ILE A 122 21.52 37.29 42.97
N THR A 123 20.89 36.34 42.28
CA THR A 123 21.53 35.14 41.75
C THR A 123 21.95 35.25 40.28
N ALA A 124 22.14 36.48 39.79
CA ALA A 124 22.51 36.77 38.42
C ALA A 124 23.87 36.15 38.04
N GLN A 125 23.92 35.50 36.89
CA GLN A 125 25.15 35.00 36.28
C GLN A 125 25.77 36.05 35.35
N SER A 126 27.02 35.82 34.93
CA SER A 126 27.71 36.64 33.93
C SER A 126 27.13 36.50 32.51
N THR A 127 26.26 35.53 32.28
CA THR A 127 25.64 35.28 30.97
C THR A 127 24.48 36.24 30.75
N LEU A 128 24.52 36.98 29.64
CA LEU A 128 23.45 37.89 29.20
C LEU A 128 22.78 37.32 27.95
N LEU A 129 21.45 37.23 27.98
CA LEU A 129 20.64 37.01 26.79
C LEU A 129 20.42 38.36 26.10
N LEU A 130 20.74 38.44 24.82
CA LEU A 130 20.56 39.65 24.02
C LEU A 130 19.10 39.83 23.61
N VAL A 131 18.71 41.05 23.27
CA VAL A 131 17.41 41.33 22.62
C VAL A 131 17.28 40.48 21.35
N ASP A 132 16.06 40.03 21.04
CA ASP A 132 15.72 39.07 19.98
C ASP A 132 16.17 37.62 20.23
N THR A 133 16.79 37.32 21.39
CA THR A 133 17.10 35.93 21.73
C THR A 133 15.81 35.18 22.08
N ILE A 134 15.56 34.07 21.39
CA ILE A 134 14.43 33.18 21.68
C ILE A 134 14.88 32.10 22.68
N VAL A 135 14.09 31.90 23.73
CA VAL A 135 14.35 30.94 24.81
C VAL A 135 13.14 30.06 25.08
N LEU A 136 13.38 28.85 25.60
CA LEU A 136 12.34 27.87 25.94
C LEU A 136 12.09 27.86 27.45
N GLY A 137 10.91 28.27 27.87
CA GLY A 137 10.44 28.15 29.25
C GLY A 137 9.77 26.80 29.49
N LYS A 138 10.00 26.18 30.65
CA LYS A 138 9.32 24.95 31.09
C LYS A 138 8.38 25.14 32.28
N GLU A 139 8.60 26.19 33.07
CA GLU A 139 7.79 26.52 34.26
C GLU A 139 7.84 28.03 34.51
N ARG A 140 6.68 28.65 34.75
CA ARG A 140 6.57 30.04 35.23
C ARG A 140 6.25 29.99 36.71
N LEU A 141 6.89 30.83 37.52
CA LEU A 141 6.69 30.87 38.97
C LEU A 141 7.00 32.23 39.56
N TYR A 142 6.41 32.53 40.71
CA TYR A 142 6.72 33.74 41.47
C TYR A 142 8.09 33.63 42.15
N GLY A 143 8.96 34.59 41.86
CA GLY A 143 10.24 34.75 42.54
C GLY A 143 10.25 35.94 43.50
N GLU A 144 11.43 36.53 43.66
CA GLU A 144 11.63 37.73 44.47
C GLU A 144 10.75 38.90 43.98
N ASP A 145 10.24 39.71 44.93
CA ASP A 145 9.40 40.89 44.67
C ASP A 145 8.09 40.60 43.89
N ASN A 146 7.56 39.37 43.97
CA ASN A 146 6.40 38.90 43.20
C ASN A 146 6.57 39.02 41.67
N VAL A 147 7.82 39.10 41.19
CA VAL A 147 8.12 39.06 39.76
C VAL A 147 8.01 37.62 39.26
N ILE A 148 7.44 37.46 38.06
CA ILE A 148 7.32 36.15 37.42
C ILE A 148 8.68 35.78 36.82
N PHE A 149 9.23 34.66 37.28
CA PHE A 149 10.40 34.02 36.70
C PHE A 149 9.98 32.82 35.85
N VAL A 150 10.67 32.65 34.73
CA VAL A 150 10.53 31.52 33.82
C VAL A 150 11.77 30.65 33.96
N GLU A 151 11.59 29.39 34.35
CA GLU A 151 12.64 28.39 34.30
C GLU A 151 12.89 27.98 32.85
N LEU A 152 14.13 28.11 32.42
CA LEU A 152 14.59 27.76 31.10
C LEU A 152 14.85 26.26 30.96
N SER A 153 14.86 25.81 29.71
CA SER A 153 15.15 24.44 29.31
C SER A 153 16.11 24.42 28.10
N GLY A 154 16.64 23.25 27.74
CA GLY A 154 17.62 23.12 26.66
C GLY A 154 19.01 23.59 27.08
N HIS A 155 19.59 24.57 26.36
CA HIS A 155 20.96 25.05 26.63
C HIS A 155 21.13 25.74 28.00
N HIS A 156 20.03 26.26 28.55
CA HIS A 156 19.99 26.98 29.82
C HIS A 156 19.15 26.22 30.87
N GLU A 157 19.10 24.89 30.79
CA GLU A 157 18.25 24.08 31.68
C GLU A 157 18.58 24.33 33.16
N GLY A 158 17.51 24.57 33.95
CA GLY A 158 17.63 24.85 35.38
C GLY A 158 18.05 26.28 35.71
N GLN A 159 18.13 27.15 34.70
CA GLN A 159 18.37 28.58 34.88
C GLN A 159 17.07 29.37 34.75
N TYR A 160 17.02 30.59 35.26
CA TYR A 160 15.81 31.41 35.32
C TYR A 160 16.00 32.76 34.65
N VAL A 161 14.92 33.32 34.13
CA VAL A 161 14.82 34.67 33.57
C VAL A 161 13.51 35.30 34.04
N HIS A 162 13.42 36.63 34.13
CA HIS A 162 12.20 37.32 34.59
C HIS A 162 11.37 37.86 33.42
N GLU A 163 10.03 37.79 33.51
CA GLU A 163 9.15 38.35 32.48
C GLU A 163 9.15 39.88 32.47
N CYS A 164 9.39 40.52 33.62
CA CYS A 164 9.48 41.97 33.77
C CYS A 164 10.52 42.38 34.81
N THR A 165 11.04 43.60 34.71
CA THR A 165 11.91 44.20 35.74
C THR A 165 11.11 44.46 37.03
N ARG A 166 11.80 44.80 38.12
CA ARG A 166 11.16 45.25 39.38
C ARG A 166 10.21 46.44 39.19
N ASP A 167 10.47 47.27 38.17
CA ASP A 167 9.65 48.42 37.83
C ASP A 167 8.47 48.07 36.90
N GLY A 168 8.27 46.77 36.60
CA GLY A 168 7.19 46.27 35.75
C GLY A 168 7.44 46.40 34.25
N SER A 169 8.65 46.77 33.82
CA SER A 169 8.97 46.86 32.38
C SER A 169 9.15 45.46 31.78
N PRO A 170 8.46 45.10 30.68
CA PRO A 170 8.56 43.77 30.11
C PRO A 170 9.98 43.49 29.61
N CYS A 171 10.46 42.27 29.84
CA CYS A 171 11.76 41.76 29.40
C CYS A 171 11.61 40.50 28.55
N LEU A 172 10.49 39.78 28.69
CA LEU A 172 10.13 38.63 27.86
C LEU A 172 8.75 38.81 27.26
N GLN A 173 8.60 38.39 26.01
CA GLN A 173 7.32 38.27 25.33
C GLN A 173 7.10 36.82 24.90
N ARG A 174 5.93 36.26 25.18
CA ARG A 174 5.54 34.92 24.74
C ARG A 174 5.29 34.92 23.23
N LEU A 175 5.90 33.98 22.51
CA LEU A 175 5.71 33.79 21.08
C LEU A 175 4.56 32.82 20.83
N GLU A 176 3.66 33.18 19.92
CA GLU A 176 2.63 32.28 19.43
C GLU A 176 3.20 31.32 18.38
N VAL A 177 2.91 30.04 18.54
CA VAL A 177 3.28 29.00 17.57
C VAL A 177 2.09 28.77 16.66
N THR A 178 2.26 29.03 15.37
CA THR A 178 1.23 28.75 14.37
C THR A 178 1.47 27.36 13.78
N GLU A 179 0.55 26.43 14.01
CA GLU A 179 0.55 25.14 13.31
C GLU A 179 0.21 25.34 11.83
N THR A 180 1.03 24.78 10.94
CA THR A 180 0.94 25.00 9.50
C THR A 180 1.30 23.73 8.74
N SER A 181 0.96 23.65 7.45
CA SER A 181 1.55 22.68 6.53
C SER A 181 2.13 23.44 5.36
N LEU A 182 3.44 23.69 5.41
CA LEU A 182 4.18 24.37 4.34
C LEU A 182 5.28 23.46 3.80
N ALA A 183 5.67 23.68 2.55
CA ALA A 183 6.78 22.97 1.93
C ALA A 183 7.72 23.96 1.26
N PHE A 184 9.02 23.69 1.33
CA PHE A 184 10.04 24.53 0.74
C PHE A 184 11.09 23.69 0.03
N MET A 185 11.51 24.16 -1.13
CA MET A 185 12.73 23.71 -1.79
C MET A 185 13.90 24.58 -1.32
N VAL A 186 15.01 23.93 -0.97
CA VAL A 186 16.26 24.60 -0.60
C VAL A 186 17.01 25.02 -1.87
N THR A 187 17.32 26.30 -2.00
CA THR A 187 18.02 26.87 -3.18
C THR A 187 19.50 27.12 -2.90
N SER A 188 19.88 27.31 -1.64
CA SER A 188 21.27 27.46 -1.21
C SER A 188 21.45 26.85 0.19
N PRO A 189 22.67 26.43 0.58
CA PRO A 189 22.90 25.73 1.84
C PRO A 189 22.30 26.48 3.03
N ALA A 190 21.36 25.85 3.72
CA ALA A 190 20.59 26.45 4.81
C ALA A 190 20.99 25.82 6.15
N PRO A 191 21.39 26.62 7.15
CA PRO A 191 21.68 26.09 8.48
C PRO A 191 20.40 25.63 9.17
N LEU A 192 20.46 24.46 9.81
CA LEU A 192 19.39 23.94 10.65
C LEU A 192 19.85 23.94 12.11
N SER A 193 18.96 24.28 13.02
CA SER A 193 19.25 24.37 14.44
C SER A 193 18.22 23.57 15.25
N LEU A 194 18.60 23.12 16.44
CA LEU A 194 17.65 22.47 17.37
C LEU A 194 16.64 23.48 17.96
N TRP A 195 16.91 24.77 17.80
CA TRP A 195 16.16 25.87 18.38
C TRP A 195 16.06 27.02 17.38
N PRO A 196 14.96 27.78 17.37
CA PRO A 196 14.86 28.98 16.55
C PRO A 196 15.78 30.06 17.12
N SER A 197 16.99 30.22 16.61
CA SER A 197 17.97 31.18 17.15
C SER A 197 18.69 31.96 16.05
N HIS A 198 19.03 33.22 16.33
CA HIS A 198 19.90 34.03 15.47
C HIS A 198 21.37 33.58 15.48
N ALA A 199 21.86 33.13 16.64
CA ALA A 199 23.24 32.73 16.84
C ALA A 199 23.41 31.25 16.51
N VAL A 200 23.51 30.91 15.23
CA VAL A 200 23.97 29.58 14.84
C VAL A 200 25.47 29.52 15.15
N PRO A 201 25.96 28.64 16.03
CA PRO A 201 27.39 28.46 16.22
C PRO A 201 28.02 28.09 14.86
N SER A 202 29.22 28.60 14.59
CA SER A 202 30.00 28.34 13.37
C SER A 202 30.24 26.85 13.07
N SER A 203 29.90 25.96 14.00
CA SER A 203 29.86 24.50 13.88
C SER A 203 28.43 23.96 13.83
N THR A 204 27.65 24.24 12.78
CA THR A 204 26.33 23.60 12.60
C THR A 204 26.52 22.13 12.18
N LEU A 205 26.01 21.19 12.99
CA LEU A 205 26.00 19.75 12.68
C LEU A 205 24.98 19.38 11.59
N TYR A 206 23.91 20.17 11.44
CA TYR A 206 22.81 19.91 10.50
C TYR A 206 22.67 21.05 9.48
N LYS A 207 22.70 20.70 8.19
CA LYS A 207 22.52 21.62 7.08
C LYS A 207 21.60 20.99 6.04
N ALA A 208 20.70 21.78 5.48
CA ALA A 208 19.98 21.41 4.28
C ALA A 208 20.75 21.91 3.05
N TYR A 209 20.78 21.12 2.00
CA TYR A 209 21.54 21.38 0.78
C TYR A 209 20.62 21.75 -0.38
N PRO A 210 21.12 22.44 -1.42
CA PRO A 210 20.33 22.75 -2.60
C PRO A 210 19.59 21.52 -3.16
N TYR A 211 18.34 21.72 -3.59
CA TYR A 211 17.38 20.72 -4.06
C TYR A 211 16.81 19.78 -2.99
N ASP A 212 17.23 19.89 -1.73
CA ASP A 212 16.48 19.28 -0.65
C ASP A 212 15.09 19.91 -0.58
N VAL A 213 14.08 19.07 -0.37
CA VAL A 213 12.72 19.55 -0.09
C VAL A 213 12.43 19.29 1.37
N VAL A 214 11.89 20.29 2.06
CA VAL A 214 11.54 20.21 3.48
C VAL A 214 10.08 20.57 3.69
N SER A 215 9.38 19.78 4.50
CA SER A 215 8.06 20.11 5.00
C SER A 215 8.14 20.72 6.40
N ILE A 216 7.27 21.69 6.68
CA ILE A 216 7.22 22.50 7.91
C ILE A 216 5.86 22.32 8.57
N GLU A 217 5.86 21.97 9.85
CA GLU A 217 4.64 21.70 10.63
C GLU A 217 4.21 22.86 11.54
N ALA A 218 5.13 23.77 11.84
CA ALA A 218 4.85 24.92 12.68
C ALA A 218 5.77 26.09 12.34
N THR A 219 5.27 27.31 12.52
CA THR A 219 6.06 28.53 12.33
C THR A 219 5.96 29.47 13.52
N ILE A 220 7.01 30.26 13.71
CA ILE A 220 7.05 31.40 14.64
C ILE A 220 7.66 32.60 13.95
N ARG A 221 7.41 33.80 14.47
CA ARG A 221 8.03 35.05 13.99
C ARG A 221 8.79 35.75 15.10
N ASP A 222 9.96 36.31 14.77
CA ASP A 222 10.72 37.18 15.67
C ASP A 222 10.17 38.62 15.67
N LEU A 223 10.75 39.51 16.49
CA LEU A 223 10.35 40.93 16.55
C LEU A 223 10.58 41.69 15.23
N ASN A 224 11.48 41.17 14.37
CA ASN A 224 11.80 41.74 13.07
C ASN A 224 10.92 41.16 11.94
N GLY A 225 9.95 40.31 12.27
CA GLY A 225 9.03 39.66 11.34
C GLY A 225 9.63 38.48 10.56
N ARG A 226 10.86 38.06 10.86
CA ARG A 226 11.49 36.88 10.25
C ARG A 226 10.78 35.62 10.70
N MET A 227 10.60 34.69 9.77
CA MET A 227 9.88 33.45 10.00
C MET A 227 10.86 32.31 10.28
N TYR A 228 10.58 31.55 11.34
CA TYR A 228 11.25 30.29 11.64
C TYR A 228 10.25 29.15 11.51
N GLY A 229 10.63 28.09 10.80
CA GLY A 229 9.81 26.90 10.61
C GLY A 229 10.41 25.68 11.29
N ARG A 230 9.58 24.90 12.01
CA ARG A 230 9.96 23.58 12.52
C ARG A 230 9.74 22.54 11.43
N LEU A 231 10.79 21.77 11.12
CA LEU A 231 10.69 20.67 10.16
C LEU A 231 9.72 19.61 10.70
N GLU A 232 8.84 19.12 9.84
CA GLU A 232 7.81 18.14 10.19
C GLU A 232 8.42 16.88 10.82
N GLN A 233 7.84 16.45 11.93
CA GLN A 233 8.27 15.29 12.74
C GLN A 233 9.76 15.33 13.11
N SER A 234 10.31 16.53 13.33
CA SER A 234 11.70 16.75 13.70
C SER A 234 11.83 17.78 14.82
N LYS A 235 13.00 17.79 15.47
CA LYS A 235 13.40 18.83 16.44
C LYS A 235 14.12 20.00 15.75
N LEU A 236 14.32 19.92 14.43
CA LEU A 236 15.08 20.91 13.68
C LEU A 236 14.21 22.10 13.27
N TRP A 237 14.79 23.28 13.35
CA TRP A 237 14.24 24.55 12.95
C TRP A 237 15.10 25.17 11.83
N ALA A 238 14.44 25.89 10.93
CA ALA A 238 15.06 26.65 9.86
C ALA A 238 14.57 28.10 9.86
N CYS A 239 15.47 29.04 9.58
CA CYS A 239 15.08 30.41 9.25
C CYS A 239 14.63 30.45 7.79
N LEU A 240 13.33 30.67 7.55
CA LEU A 240 12.69 30.60 6.23
C LEU A 240 12.91 31.89 5.42
N ASP A 241 14.18 32.17 5.09
CA ASP A 241 14.58 33.30 4.23
C ASP A 241 14.51 32.89 2.75
N ARG A 242 13.99 33.77 1.89
CA ARG A 242 13.93 33.62 0.43
C ARG A 242 15.30 33.42 -0.23
N ARG A 243 16.40 33.76 0.46
CA ARG A 243 17.78 33.48 0.01
C ARG A 243 18.11 31.99 -0.01
N HIS A 244 17.47 31.22 0.88
CA HIS A 244 17.76 29.80 1.10
C HIS A 244 16.60 28.89 0.71
N PHE A 245 15.37 29.41 0.74
CA PHE A 245 14.16 28.63 0.56
C PHE A 245 13.23 29.25 -0.49
N THR A 246 12.68 28.41 -1.35
CA THR A 246 11.57 28.74 -2.25
C THR A 246 10.36 27.95 -1.82
N GLU A 247 9.26 28.65 -1.56
CA GLU A 247 7.99 28.05 -1.13
C GLU A 247 7.38 27.22 -2.27
N LEU A 248 6.82 26.07 -1.91
CA LEU A 248 6.13 25.16 -2.81
C LEU A 248 4.64 25.14 -2.46
N ASP A 249 3.79 25.24 -3.48
CA ASP A 249 2.35 25.18 -3.32
C ASP A 249 1.91 23.76 -2.95
N ILE A 250 1.28 23.62 -1.78
CA ILE A 250 0.71 22.35 -1.33
C ILE A 250 -0.76 22.28 -1.74
N GLU A 251 -1.09 21.21 -2.45
CA GLU A 251 -2.45 20.84 -2.79
C GLU A 251 -2.98 19.85 -1.73
N PHE A 252 -4.19 20.10 -1.24
CA PHE A 252 -4.86 19.26 -0.23
C PHE A 252 -6.00 18.43 -0.84
N THR A 253 -6.08 18.37 -2.16
CA THR A 253 -7.05 17.53 -2.87
C THR A 253 -6.59 16.08 -2.82
N PRO A 254 -7.42 15.16 -2.28
CA PRO A 254 -7.04 13.76 -2.19
C PRO A 254 -6.98 13.11 -3.58
N GLU A 255 -5.85 12.47 -3.87
CA GLU A 255 -5.58 11.70 -5.07
C GLU A 255 -5.05 10.33 -4.72
N LEU A 256 -5.27 9.36 -5.62
CA LEU A 256 -4.81 7.98 -5.46
C LEU A 256 -3.58 7.71 -6.33
N TYR A 257 -2.63 6.97 -5.77
CA TYR A 257 -1.36 6.61 -6.39
C TYR A 257 -1.09 5.11 -6.30
N LEU A 258 -0.65 4.49 -7.40
CA LEU A 258 -0.24 3.09 -7.41
C LEU A 258 1.28 2.97 -7.29
N LEU A 259 1.76 2.44 -6.17
CA LEU A 259 3.18 2.14 -6.01
C LEU A 259 3.56 0.96 -6.92
N LYS A 260 4.55 1.12 -7.80
CA LYS A 260 5.04 0.01 -8.65
C LYS A 260 6.15 -0.82 -7.99
N GLN A 261 6.76 -0.26 -6.95
CA GLN A 261 7.86 -0.85 -6.21
C GLN A 261 7.71 -0.51 -4.74
N GLU A 262 8.45 -1.23 -3.89
CA GLU A 262 8.52 -0.89 -2.48
C GLU A 262 9.08 0.52 -2.32
N THR A 263 8.39 1.37 -1.55
CA THR A 263 8.73 2.78 -1.42
C THR A 263 8.71 3.19 0.04
N GLU A 264 9.75 3.90 0.48
CA GLU A 264 9.87 4.34 1.87
C GLU A 264 8.99 5.57 2.16
N LEU A 265 8.16 5.44 3.20
CA LEU A 265 7.49 6.54 3.88
C LEU A 265 8.47 7.20 4.84
N ARG A 266 8.70 8.51 4.70
CA ARG A 266 9.67 9.27 5.51
C ARG A 266 8.98 10.32 6.38
N SER A 267 9.61 10.70 7.49
CA SER A 267 9.08 11.70 8.43
C SER A 267 8.95 13.11 7.85
N ASN A 268 9.72 13.42 6.81
CA ASN A 268 9.76 14.70 6.12
C ASN A 268 9.84 14.46 4.61
N ALA A 269 9.43 15.43 3.80
CA ALA A 269 9.52 15.34 2.33
C ALA A 269 10.94 15.13 1.80
N ASN A 270 11.97 15.41 2.61
CA ASN A 270 13.35 15.22 2.24
C ASN A 270 13.70 13.73 1.97
N ARG A 271 14.24 13.45 0.78
CA ARG A 271 14.64 12.09 0.37
C ARG A 271 15.95 11.60 0.99
N THR A 272 16.71 12.48 1.63
CA THR A 272 18.07 12.22 2.09
C THR A 272 18.12 12.24 3.63
N ASN A 273 19.01 13.03 4.22
CA ASN A 273 19.38 12.92 5.63
C ASN A 273 18.39 13.57 6.60
N LEU A 274 17.46 14.39 6.11
CA LEU A 274 16.53 15.13 6.97
C LEU A 274 15.21 14.38 7.20
N GLY A 275 14.82 13.50 6.26
CA GLY A 275 13.67 12.61 6.41
C GLY A 275 14.10 11.26 6.94
N VAL A 276 13.64 10.87 8.12
CA VAL A 276 13.91 9.55 8.70
C VAL A 276 12.93 8.53 8.10
N PRO A 277 13.39 7.35 7.63
CA PRO A 277 12.49 6.28 7.19
C PRO A 277 11.59 5.82 8.33
N LEU A 278 10.28 5.79 8.08
CA LEU A 278 9.27 5.39 9.05
C LEU A 278 8.70 4.00 8.74
N LEU A 279 8.40 3.74 7.47
CA LEU A 279 7.77 2.50 7.02
C LEU A 279 8.11 2.22 5.55
N ALA A 280 8.35 0.95 5.20
CA ALA A 280 8.41 0.53 3.80
C ALA A 280 7.00 0.17 3.31
N LEU A 281 6.48 0.94 2.36
CA LEU A 281 5.18 0.67 1.73
C LEU A 281 5.38 -0.39 0.64
N PRO A 282 4.57 -1.47 0.63
CA PRO A 282 4.77 -2.59 -0.27
C PRO A 282 4.52 -2.21 -1.74
N ALA A 283 5.21 -2.89 -2.65
CA ALA A 283 4.95 -2.76 -4.07
C ALA A 283 3.50 -3.15 -4.41
N TYR A 284 2.91 -2.43 -5.37
CA TYR A 284 1.54 -2.60 -5.86
C TYR A 284 0.45 -2.37 -4.80
N SER A 285 0.69 -1.42 -3.88
CA SER A 285 -0.34 -0.88 -2.99
C SER A 285 -0.83 0.50 -3.45
N ILE A 286 -2.03 0.85 -3.03
CA ILE A 286 -2.62 2.18 -3.27
C ILE A 286 -2.30 3.08 -2.08
N VAL A 287 -1.80 4.26 -2.41
CA VAL A 287 -1.57 5.37 -1.48
C VAL A 287 -2.56 6.47 -1.80
N GLU A 288 -3.13 7.04 -0.76
CA GLU A 288 -4.02 8.20 -0.84
C GLU A 288 -3.27 9.42 -0.30
N SER A 289 -3.36 10.55 -1.01
CA SER A 289 -2.69 11.78 -0.60
C SER A 289 -3.55 12.60 0.36
N ASP A 290 -3.01 12.91 1.54
CA ASP A 290 -3.58 13.93 2.43
C ASP A 290 -3.17 15.35 1.97
N ALA A 291 -1.99 15.44 1.37
CA ALA A 291 -1.40 16.66 0.84
C ALA A 291 -0.35 16.27 -0.19
N MET A 292 -0.14 17.10 -1.21
CA MET A 292 0.89 16.85 -2.21
C MET A 292 1.46 18.14 -2.76
N PHE A 293 2.65 18.05 -3.35
CA PHE A 293 3.21 19.10 -4.19
C PHE A 293 4.12 18.50 -5.25
N MET A 294 4.33 19.24 -6.34
CA MET A 294 5.13 18.79 -7.47
C MET A 294 6.44 19.57 -7.58
N LEU A 295 7.54 18.84 -7.78
CA LEU A 295 8.83 19.40 -8.13
C LEU A 295 9.10 19.13 -9.61
N ARG A 296 9.13 20.20 -10.42
CA ARG A 296 9.34 20.12 -11.87
C ARG A 296 10.77 19.69 -12.20
N ALA A 297 10.95 19.14 -13.40
CA ALA A 297 12.27 18.69 -13.86
C ALA A 297 13.31 19.83 -13.91
N ASP A 298 12.88 21.06 -14.19
CA ASP A 298 13.76 22.24 -14.23
C ASP A 298 14.30 22.63 -12.84
N ASP A 299 13.55 22.28 -11.80
CA ASP A 299 13.82 22.59 -10.39
C ASP A 299 14.41 21.38 -9.64
N SER A 300 14.72 20.30 -10.35
CA SER A 300 15.22 19.05 -9.77
C SER A 300 16.55 18.65 -10.42
N PRO A 301 17.50 18.07 -9.67
CA PRO A 301 18.70 17.47 -10.25
C PRO A 301 18.36 16.24 -11.12
N SER A 302 17.17 15.66 -10.95
CA SER A 302 16.65 14.62 -11.84
C SER A 302 15.90 15.27 -13.01
N SER A 303 16.19 14.86 -14.24
CA SER A 303 15.50 15.30 -15.47
C SER A 303 14.03 14.83 -15.57
N SER A 304 13.38 14.53 -14.45
CA SER A 304 12.02 14.00 -14.33
C SER A 304 11.26 14.74 -13.23
N THR A 305 10.00 15.09 -13.52
CA THR A 305 9.10 15.70 -12.53
C THR A 305 8.76 14.67 -11.45
N SER A 306 8.93 15.08 -10.19
CA SER A 306 8.62 14.27 -9.01
C SER A 306 7.44 14.85 -8.25
N ILE A 307 6.54 13.99 -7.78
CA ILE A 307 5.45 14.34 -6.87
C ILE A 307 5.84 13.90 -5.47
N TYR A 308 5.60 14.74 -4.48
CA TYR A 308 5.74 14.40 -3.08
C TYR A 308 4.35 14.31 -2.48
N VAL A 309 4.02 13.16 -1.92
CA VAL A 309 2.71 12.82 -1.40
C VAL A 309 2.83 12.58 0.10
N ARG A 310 2.11 13.35 0.90
CA ARG A 310 1.90 13.05 2.32
C ARG A 310 0.76 12.07 2.45
N THR A 311 0.96 11.00 3.20
CA THR A 311 -0.03 9.95 3.40
C THR A 311 0.05 9.37 4.80
N THR A 312 -1.02 8.70 5.21
CA THR A 312 -1.12 7.98 6.47
C THR A 312 -1.22 6.48 6.19
N ALA A 313 -0.28 5.70 6.74
CA ALA A 313 -0.22 4.25 6.58
C ALA A 313 -0.42 3.54 7.92
N SER A 314 -1.05 2.36 7.89
CA SER A 314 -1.20 1.53 9.08
C SER A 314 0.11 0.79 9.41
N HIS A 315 0.51 0.81 10.68
CA HIS A 315 1.69 0.10 11.16
C HIS A 315 1.42 -0.51 12.54
N GLY A 316 1.37 -1.85 12.60
CA GLY A 316 1.03 -2.57 13.83
C GLY A 316 -0.40 -2.27 14.29
N ARG A 317 -0.54 -1.63 15.46
CA ARG A 317 -1.84 -1.21 16.02
C ARG A 317 -2.15 0.28 15.84
N GLY A 318 -1.28 1.03 15.16
CA GLY A 318 -1.41 2.47 14.99
C GLY A 318 -1.29 2.91 13.53
N PHE A 319 -1.27 4.23 13.35
CA PHE A 319 -1.07 4.88 12.06
C PHE A 319 0.19 5.73 12.10
N VAL A 320 0.87 5.78 10.96
CA VAL A 320 2.10 6.54 10.77
C VAL A 320 1.89 7.45 9.57
N ARG A 321 2.05 8.74 9.77
CA ARG A 321 1.97 9.75 8.72
C ARG A 321 3.35 10.10 8.23
N GLY A 322 3.51 10.29 6.93
CA GLY A 322 4.78 10.71 6.36
C GLY A 322 4.68 11.06 4.89
N TRP A 323 5.83 11.30 4.28
CA TRP A 323 5.97 11.69 2.88
C TRP A 323 6.57 10.56 2.05
N VAL A 324 6.06 10.43 0.83
CA VAL A 324 6.54 9.51 -0.20
C VAL A 324 6.84 10.32 -1.44
N ALA A 325 7.94 10.00 -2.12
CA ALA A 325 8.32 10.69 -3.34
C ALA A 325 8.15 9.76 -4.54
N LEU A 326 7.31 10.18 -5.49
CA LEU A 326 6.80 9.37 -6.59
C LEU A 326 7.07 10.06 -7.95
N PRO A 327 7.26 9.31 -9.04
CA PRO A 327 7.16 9.86 -10.39
C PRO A 327 5.73 10.36 -10.67
N SER A 328 5.59 11.45 -11.44
CA SER A 328 4.27 11.99 -11.79
C SER A 328 3.38 11.06 -12.62
N SER A 329 3.97 10.04 -13.26
CA SER A 329 3.25 9.04 -14.05
C SER A 329 2.47 8.01 -13.23
N LEU A 330 2.50 8.09 -11.89
CA LEU A 330 1.84 7.14 -10.99
C LEU A 330 0.49 7.60 -10.44
N SER A 331 0.04 8.83 -10.72
CA SER A 331 -1.32 9.27 -10.35
C SER A 331 -2.38 8.41 -11.06
N MET A 332 -3.43 8.05 -10.34
CA MET A 332 -4.47 7.15 -10.80
C MET A 332 -5.77 7.89 -11.09
N HIS A 333 -6.11 7.99 -12.38
CA HIS A 333 -7.43 8.47 -12.83
C HIS A 333 -8.34 7.33 -13.31
N ALA A 334 -7.88 6.09 -13.19
CA ALA A 334 -8.59 4.89 -13.58
C ALA A 334 -8.20 3.71 -12.68
N PRO A 335 -9.07 2.69 -12.52
CA PRO A 335 -8.75 1.51 -11.73
C PRO A 335 -7.52 0.77 -12.30
N PRO A 336 -6.76 0.06 -11.44
CA PRO A 336 -5.64 -0.77 -11.89
C PRO A 336 -6.10 -1.78 -12.96
N PRO A 337 -5.26 -2.06 -13.99
CA PRO A 337 -5.64 -2.98 -15.05
C PRO A 337 -5.87 -4.38 -14.48
N ARG A 338 -6.92 -5.04 -14.95
CA ARG A 338 -7.26 -6.39 -14.50
C ARG A 338 -6.20 -7.37 -15.01
N LEU A 339 -5.60 -8.13 -14.10
CA LEU A 339 -4.57 -9.12 -14.42
C LEU A 339 -5.10 -10.53 -14.21
N ALA A 340 -4.59 -11.47 -15.01
CA ALA A 340 -4.87 -12.89 -14.85
C ALA A 340 -6.39 -13.22 -14.81
N GLU A 341 -7.20 -12.46 -15.57
CA GLU A 341 -8.67 -12.61 -15.55
C GLU A 341 -9.14 -13.96 -16.11
N GLY A 342 -8.45 -14.42 -17.15
CA GLY A 342 -8.71 -15.69 -17.82
C GLY A 342 -8.29 -16.91 -16.99
N PRO A 343 -8.81 -18.09 -17.32
CA PRO A 343 -8.37 -19.34 -16.71
C PRO A 343 -6.89 -19.62 -16.95
N ALA A 344 -6.17 -19.98 -15.89
CA ALA A 344 -4.74 -20.29 -15.93
C ALA A 344 -4.41 -21.37 -16.99
N GLY A 345 -5.25 -22.40 -17.11
CA GLY A 345 -5.01 -23.51 -18.05
C GLY A 345 -4.91 -23.11 -19.53
N LYS A 346 -5.45 -21.94 -19.92
CA LYS A 346 -5.35 -21.44 -21.32
C LYS A 346 -3.95 -20.90 -21.65
N HIS A 347 -3.12 -20.67 -20.64
CA HIS A 347 -1.77 -20.14 -20.74
C HIS A 347 -0.69 -21.24 -20.63
N ILE A 348 -1.09 -22.50 -20.76
CA ILE A 348 -0.24 -23.68 -20.61
C ILE A 348 -0.23 -24.46 -21.92
N GLN A 349 0.97 -24.68 -22.45
CA GLN A 349 1.20 -25.57 -23.58
C GLN A 349 2.13 -26.69 -23.17
N LEU A 350 1.73 -27.93 -23.45
CA LEU A 350 2.48 -29.11 -23.06
C LEU A 350 2.46 -30.11 -24.21
N VAL A 351 3.63 -30.70 -24.49
CA VAL A 351 3.76 -31.85 -25.39
C VAL A 351 4.50 -32.97 -24.66
N LEU A 352 4.10 -34.21 -24.91
CA LEU A 352 4.66 -35.42 -24.34
C LEU A 352 4.92 -36.43 -25.45
N GLN A 353 6.01 -37.18 -25.33
CA GLN A 353 6.35 -38.31 -26.18
C GLN A 353 6.96 -39.44 -25.33
N GLN A 354 6.87 -40.67 -25.84
CA GLN A 354 7.49 -41.87 -25.28
C GLN A 354 8.98 -41.66 -24.98
N ALA A 355 9.50 -42.42 -24.00
CA ALA A 355 10.84 -42.26 -23.42
C ALA A 355 11.06 -40.97 -22.59
N GLY A 356 9.96 -40.33 -22.15
CA GLY A 356 9.99 -39.21 -21.19
C GLY A 356 10.38 -37.87 -21.80
N ALA A 357 10.21 -37.72 -23.11
CA ALA A 357 10.42 -36.45 -23.81
C ALA A 357 9.24 -35.51 -23.55
N VAL A 358 9.53 -34.32 -23.00
CA VAL A 358 8.51 -33.34 -22.62
C VAL A 358 8.97 -31.92 -22.92
N ALA A 359 8.04 -31.10 -23.42
CA ALA A 359 8.21 -29.65 -23.46
C ALA A 359 6.98 -28.99 -22.83
N LEU A 360 7.21 -28.17 -21.81
CA LEU A 360 6.20 -27.37 -21.12
C LEU A 360 6.53 -25.88 -21.34
N VAL A 361 5.55 -25.14 -21.82
CA VAL A 361 5.59 -23.70 -22.00
C VAL A 361 4.48 -23.08 -21.15
N LEU A 362 4.87 -22.14 -20.30
CA LEU A 362 4.00 -21.42 -19.37
C LEU A 362 4.05 -19.93 -19.69
N ASP A 363 2.89 -19.35 -20.04
CA ASP A 363 2.76 -17.91 -20.25
C ASP A 363 2.39 -17.23 -18.93
N GLU A 364 3.40 -16.77 -18.20
CA GLU A 364 3.30 -16.18 -16.87
C GLU A 364 2.97 -14.68 -16.93
N VAL A 365 1.77 -14.30 -16.50
CA VAL A 365 1.40 -12.88 -16.31
C VAL A 365 2.25 -12.29 -15.17
N GLN A 366 2.81 -11.11 -15.37
CA GLN A 366 3.60 -10.35 -14.41
C GLN A 366 2.76 -9.27 -13.73
N GLU A 367 3.22 -8.74 -12.58
CA GLU A 367 2.52 -7.66 -11.86
C GLU A 367 2.49 -6.35 -12.65
N SER A 368 3.43 -6.16 -13.59
CA SER A 368 3.42 -5.06 -14.56
C SER A 368 2.28 -5.16 -15.58
N GLY A 369 1.71 -6.37 -15.76
CA GLY A 369 0.76 -6.69 -16.81
C GLY A 369 1.38 -7.34 -18.05
N ASP A 370 2.70 -7.32 -18.16
CA ASP A 370 3.41 -8.04 -19.21
C ASP A 370 3.29 -9.55 -19.00
N VAL A 371 3.38 -10.32 -20.07
CA VAL A 371 3.43 -11.79 -19.97
C VAL A 371 4.87 -12.24 -20.24
N SER A 372 5.43 -13.13 -19.46
CA SER A 372 6.74 -13.74 -19.75
C SER A 372 6.55 -15.22 -20.04
N GLN A 373 7.31 -15.78 -20.97
CA GLN A 373 7.21 -17.19 -21.30
C GLN A 373 8.31 -18.00 -20.61
N ARG A 374 7.93 -19.01 -19.83
CA ARG A 374 8.85 -19.96 -19.19
C ARG A 374 8.81 -21.29 -19.94
N LEU A 375 9.99 -21.76 -20.36
CA LEU A 375 10.17 -23.02 -21.10
C LEU A 375 10.88 -24.05 -20.22
N LEU A 376 10.32 -25.26 -20.14
CA LEU A 376 10.92 -26.43 -19.51
C LEU A 376 10.97 -27.57 -20.53
N THR A 377 12.15 -28.11 -20.78
CA THR A 377 12.37 -29.22 -21.72
C THR A 377 13.07 -30.38 -21.03
N ARG A 378 12.78 -31.60 -21.47
CA ARG A 378 13.51 -32.81 -21.07
C ARG A 378 13.48 -33.83 -22.20
N ASN A 379 14.62 -34.45 -22.47
CA ASN A 379 14.77 -35.55 -23.44
C ASN A 379 14.18 -35.28 -24.84
N LEU A 380 14.08 -34.02 -25.26
CA LEU A 380 13.53 -33.68 -26.57
C LEU A 380 14.50 -34.05 -27.70
N PRO A 381 14.00 -34.26 -28.94
CA PRO A 381 14.85 -34.35 -30.12
C PRO A 381 15.78 -33.13 -30.21
N ARG A 382 17.10 -33.36 -30.39
CA ARG A 382 18.13 -32.30 -30.34
C ARG A 382 17.82 -31.09 -31.23
N ARG A 383 17.27 -31.33 -32.42
CA ARG A 383 16.90 -30.26 -33.37
C ARG A 383 15.72 -29.43 -32.85
N PHE A 384 14.76 -30.08 -32.20
CA PHE A 384 13.59 -29.42 -31.63
C PHE A 384 13.97 -28.55 -30.44
N GLU A 385 14.71 -29.12 -29.49
CA GLU A 385 15.18 -28.38 -28.31
C GLU A 385 15.99 -27.16 -28.69
N ARG A 386 16.94 -27.32 -29.62
CA ARG A 386 17.74 -26.21 -30.15
C ARG A 386 16.86 -25.12 -30.80
N GLN A 387 15.80 -25.51 -31.49
CA GLN A 387 14.89 -24.54 -32.11
C GLN A 387 14.08 -23.77 -31.05
N LEU A 388 13.57 -24.44 -30.02
CA LEU A 388 12.86 -23.79 -28.91
C LEU A 388 13.78 -22.81 -28.16
N LEU A 389 15.02 -23.21 -27.86
CA LEU A 389 16.02 -22.36 -27.23
C LEU A 389 16.37 -21.14 -28.09
N ASN A 390 16.44 -21.29 -29.42
CA ASN A 390 16.68 -20.19 -30.35
C ASN A 390 15.51 -19.17 -30.31
N CYS A 391 14.26 -19.64 -30.25
CA CYS A 391 13.11 -18.75 -30.07
C CYS A 391 13.25 -17.92 -28.80
N VAL A 392 13.55 -18.56 -27.66
CA VAL A 392 13.76 -17.87 -26.38
C VAL A 392 14.92 -16.87 -26.46
N GLN A 393 16.07 -17.26 -27.01
CA GLN A 393 17.25 -16.38 -27.16
C GLN A 393 16.97 -15.15 -28.04
N ARG A 394 16.10 -15.29 -29.05
CA ARG A 394 15.69 -14.19 -29.93
C ARG A 394 14.51 -13.38 -29.38
N GLY A 395 14.10 -13.63 -28.14
CA GLY A 395 12.96 -12.96 -27.51
C GLY A 395 11.62 -13.28 -28.18
N ARG A 396 11.51 -14.40 -28.90
CA ARG A 396 10.27 -14.83 -29.56
C ARG A 396 9.43 -15.66 -28.60
N ARG A 397 8.12 -15.43 -28.61
CA ARG A 397 7.13 -16.25 -27.91
C ARG A 397 6.73 -17.44 -28.75
N ILE A 398 6.72 -18.61 -28.14
CA ILE A 398 6.23 -19.85 -28.73
C ILE A 398 4.70 -19.85 -28.61
N HIS A 399 3.99 -20.02 -29.73
CA HIS A 399 2.53 -20.01 -29.78
C HIS A 399 1.90 -21.39 -29.87
N ARG A 400 2.57 -22.33 -30.55
CA ARG A 400 2.12 -23.72 -30.73
C ARG A 400 3.32 -24.64 -30.76
N MET A 401 3.13 -25.85 -30.26
CA MET A 401 4.08 -26.94 -30.32
C MET A 401 3.35 -28.26 -30.55
N ALA A 402 3.98 -29.17 -31.29
CA ALA A 402 3.54 -30.56 -31.43
C ALA A 402 4.77 -31.46 -31.48
N LEU A 403 4.64 -32.65 -30.89
CA LEU A 403 5.67 -33.68 -30.87
C LEU A 403 5.01 -35.02 -31.18
N GLY A 404 5.56 -35.74 -32.16
CA GLY A 404 5.07 -37.01 -32.64
C GLY A 404 5.81 -38.20 -32.06
N PRO A 405 5.24 -39.41 -32.16
CA PRO A 405 5.79 -40.60 -31.52
C PRO A 405 7.15 -41.04 -32.08
N ARG A 406 7.50 -40.68 -33.32
CA ARG A 406 8.80 -41.03 -33.95
C ARG A 406 9.83 -39.90 -33.80
N GLY A 407 9.48 -38.81 -33.11
CA GLY A 407 10.31 -37.63 -32.93
C GLY A 407 10.05 -36.55 -33.97
N GLU A 408 8.98 -36.66 -34.75
CA GLU A 408 8.48 -35.57 -35.59
C GLU A 408 8.10 -34.38 -34.71
N TRP A 409 8.35 -33.15 -35.15
CA TRP A 409 8.00 -31.98 -34.34
C TRP A 409 7.61 -30.79 -35.18
N TYR A 410 6.81 -29.93 -34.58
CA TYR A 410 6.40 -28.65 -35.13
C TYR A 410 6.38 -27.60 -34.01
N CYS A 411 6.82 -26.39 -34.31
CA CYS A 411 6.57 -25.23 -33.46
C CYS A 411 6.37 -23.95 -34.27
N SER A 412 5.63 -23.02 -33.69
CA SER A 412 5.48 -21.67 -34.22
C SER A 412 5.73 -20.63 -33.15
N GLY A 413 6.16 -19.44 -33.57
CA GLY A 413 6.34 -18.32 -32.67
C GLY A 413 6.49 -16.99 -33.38
N ALA A 414 6.27 -15.92 -32.61
CA ALA A 414 6.32 -14.54 -33.06
C ALA A 414 7.13 -13.69 -32.08
N ARG A 415 7.44 -12.45 -32.46
CA ARG A 415 7.96 -11.47 -31.50
C ARG A 415 6.84 -11.04 -30.52
N PRO A 416 7.17 -10.44 -29.37
CA PRO A 416 6.18 -10.05 -28.37
C PRO A 416 5.18 -9.00 -28.88
N ASP A 417 5.54 -8.23 -29.90
CA ASP A 417 4.70 -7.27 -30.62
C ASP A 417 3.76 -7.91 -31.66
N GLY A 418 3.79 -9.24 -31.79
CA GLY A 418 3.03 -10.01 -32.79
C GLY A 418 3.68 -10.04 -34.19
N SER A 419 4.81 -9.36 -34.40
CA SER A 419 5.45 -9.28 -35.71
C SER A 419 6.34 -10.49 -36.02
N GLY A 420 6.56 -10.72 -37.31
CA GLY A 420 7.53 -11.71 -37.81
C GLY A 420 7.17 -13.15 -37.42
N GLU A 421 5.90 -13.51 -37.46
CA GLU A 421 5.44 -14.88 -37.21
C GLU A 421 6.19 -15.89 -38.09
N CYS A 422 6.61 -16.99 -37.49
CA CYS A 422 7.35 -18.05 -38.16
C CYS A 422 6.88 -19.41 -37.63
N CYS A 423 7.02 -20.44 -38.46
CA CYS A 423 6.88 -21.83 -38.03
C CYS A 423 8.05 -22.68 -38.54
N TRP A 424 8.33 -23.74 -37.80
CA TRP A 424 9.41 -24.68 -38.06
C TRP A 424 8.91 -26.08 -37.78
N ALA A 425 9.42 -27.04 -38.53
CA ALA A 425 9.08 -28.43 -38.35
C ALA A 425 10.29 -29.32 -38.63
N SER A 426 10.18 -30.58 -38.22
CA SER A 426 11.20 -31.59 -38.49
C SER A 426 11.25 -31.93 -39.98
N GLY A 427 12.45 -32.24 -40.50
CA GLY A 427 12.67 -32.43 -41.95
C GLY A 427 12.28 -33.81 -42.48
N ASP A 428 11.90 -34.72 -41.58
CA ASP A 428 11.36 -36.05 -41.85
C ASP A 428 9.85 -36.05 -42.14
N LEU A 429 9.20 -34.88 -42.07
CA LEU A 429 7.79 -34.72 -42.39
C LEU A 429 7.52 -34.72 -43.92
N PRO A 430 6.32 -35.15 -44.36
CA PRO A 430 5.96 -35.17 -45.77
C PRO A 430 6.04 -33.80 -46.45
N ALA A 431 6.37 -33.75 -47.75
CA ALA A 431 6.46 -32.50 -48.50
C ALA A 431 5.17 -31.65 -48.43
N ARG A 432 4.00 -32.29 -48.44
CA ARG A 432 2.71 -31.60 -48.24
C ARG A 432 2.60 -30.87 -46.90
N PHE A 433 3.17 -31.44 -45.83
CA PHE A 433 3.16 -30.80 -44.52
C PHE A 433 3.95 -29.50 -44.56
N HIS A 434 5.12 -29.50 -45.19
CA HIS A 434 5.94 -28.31 -45.36
C HIS A 434 5.30 -27.26 -46.28
N ALA A 435 4.52 -27.69 -47.27
CA ALA A 435 3.79 -26.78 -48.16
C ALA A 435 2.62 -26.10 -47.43
N ASP A 436 1.94 -26.84 -46.55
CA ASP A 436 0.72 -26.38 -45.88
C ASP A 436 0.98 -25.69 -44.53
N MET A 437 2.11 -25.95 -43.86
CA MET A 437 2.36 -25.45 -42.51
C MET A 437 2.33 -23.91 -42.46
N GLN A 438 1.53 -23.37 -41.54
CA GLN A 438 1.43 -21.94 -41.26
C GLN A 438 1.75 -21.66 -39.79
N PRO A 439 2.18 -20.45 -39.41
CA PRO A 439 2.21 -20.04 -38.01
C PRO A 439 0.85 -20.22 -37.33
N ASN A 440 0.86 -20.51 -36.02
CA ASN A 440 -0.33 -20.70 -35.17
C ASN A 440 -1.24 -21.90 -35.56
N SER A 441 -0.77 -22.79 -36.45
CA SER A 441 -1.53 -24.00 -36.80
C SER A 441 -1.60 -24.97 -35.63
N LEU A 442 -2.76 -25.57 -35.41
CA LEU A 442 -2.94 -26.62 -34.41
C LEU A 442 -2.57 -27.96 -35.05
N VAL A 443 -1.44 -28.52 -34.63
CA VAL A 443 -0.87 -29.75 -35.19
C VAL A 443 -0.93 -30.86 -34.17
N SER A 444 -1.26 -32.07 -34.63
CA SER A 444 -1.07 -33.29 -33.86
C SER A 444 -0.55 -34.41 -34.76
N PHE A 445 0.30 -35.27 -34.21
CA PHE A 445 0.94 -36.38 -34.91
C PHE A 445 0.49 -37.69 -34.29
N GLY A 446 0.09 -38.65 -35.12
CA GLY A 446 -0.36 -39.99 -34.72
C GLY A 446 0.65 -41.08 -35.06
N GLY A 447 0.19 -42.33 -35.06
CA GLY A 447 1.00 -43.47 -35.52
C GLY A 447 1.17 -43.48 -37.06
N ASP A 448 2.14 -44.23 -37.58
CA ASP A 448 2.22 -44.55 -39.03
C ASP A 448 2.15 -43.36 -40.01
N ASN A 449 2.90 -42.29 -39.71
CA ASN A 449 2.93 -41.03 -40.48
C ASN A 449 1.55 -40.33 -40.56
N GLU A 450 0.70 -40.58 -39.57
CA GLU A 450 -0.55 -39.87 -39.38
C GLU A 450 -0.27 -38.46 -38.85
N TYR A 451 -0.91 -37.46 -39.46
CA TYR A 451 -0.94 -36.12 -38.89
C TYR A 451 -2.25 -35.43 -39.23
N ALA A 452 -2.66 -34.54 -38.34
CA ALA A 452 -3.73 -33.59 -38.58
C ALA A 452 -3.24 -32.19 -38.25
N MET A 453 -3.61 -31.22 -39.09
CA MET A 453 -3.25 -29.81 -38.95
C MET A 453 -4.49 -28.96 -39.24
N VAL A 454 -4.89 -28.14 -38.28
CA VAL A 454 -5.86 -27.07 -38.50
C VAL A 454 -5.08 -25.79 -38.75
N LEU A 455 -5.24 -25.22 -39.95
CA LEU A 455 -4.48 -24.07 -40.42
C LEU A 455 -4.90 -22.80 -39.68
N GLY A 456 -3.95 -21.89 -39.46
CA GLY A 456 -4.21 -20.59 -38.84
C GLY A 456 -5.23 -19.73 -39.59
N THR A 457 -5.25 -19.84 -40.93
CA THR A 457 -6.23 -19.16 -41.81
C THR A 457 -7.59 -19.86 -41.91
N GLY A 458 -7.77 -21.00 -41.25
CA GLY A 458 -8.90 -21.91 -41.47
C GLY A 458 -8.61 -22.94 -42.55
N GLY A 459 -9.26 -24.11 -42.44
CA GLY A 459 -8.99 -25.29 -43.26
C GLY A 459 -8.21 -26.37 -42.51
N VAL A 460 -8.18 -27.58 -43.08
CA VAL A 460 -7.59 -28.77 -42.47
C VAL A 460 -6.66 -29.43 -43.48
N SER A 461 -5.41 -29.68 -43.09
CA SER A 461 -4.47 -30.56 -43.81
C SER A 461 -4.27 -31.83 -42.98
N SER A 462 -4.34 -32.99 -43.61
CA SER A 462 -4.21 -34.26 -42.89
C SER A 462 -3.63 -35.38 -43.74
N SER A 463 -3.11 -36.41 -43.07
CA SER A 463 -2.44 -37.58 -43.64
C SER A 463 -2.82 -38.82 -42.89
N ASN A 464 -3.30 -39.87 -43.57
CA ASN A 464 -3.57 -41.19 -42.99
C ASN A 464 -4.51 -41.16 -41.77
N VAL A 465 -5.38 -40.14 -41.69
CA VAL A 465 -6.32 -39.93 -40.60
C VAL A 465 -7.65 -40.65 -40.87
N SER A 466 -8.33 -41.12 -39.82
CA SER A 466 -9.67 -41.72 -39.95
C SER A 466 -10.69 -40.78 -40.61
N THR A 467 -11.59 -41.32 -41.42
CA THR A 467 -12.64 -40.55 -42.11
C THR A 467 -13.59 -39.84 -41.14
N LYS A 468 -13.88 -40.47 -39.99
CA LYS A 468 -14.69 -39.89 -38.91
C LYS A 468 -14.04 -38.63 -38.35
N LEU A 469 -12.74 -38.69 -38.05
CA LEU A 469 -11.97 -37.55 -37.55
C LEU A 469 -11.93 -36.41 -38.59
N LEU A 470 -11.65 -36.71 -39.85
CA LEU A 470 -11.63 -35.70 -40.91
C LEU A 470 -12.99 -35.00 -41.08
N GLN A 471 -14.10 -35.75 -41.03
CA GLN A 471 -15.45 -35.18 -41.06
C GLN A 471 -15.69 -34.24 -39.87
N ASN A 472 -15.25 -34.61 -38.67
CA ASN A 472 -15.41 -33.77 -37.48
C ASN A 472 -14.58 -32.49 -37.58
N LEU A 473 -13.32 -32.58 -38.02
CA LEU A 473 -12.47 -31.40 -38.22
C LEU A 473 -13.01 -30.44 -39.28
N THR A 474 -13.64 -30.98 -40.32
CA THR A 474 -14.23 -30.15 -41.41
C THR A 474 -15.54 -29.50 -40.98
N LYS A 475 -16.31 -30.13 -40.09
CA LYS A 475 -17.55 -29.58 -39.52
C LYS A 475 -17.32 -28.59 -38.38
N ALA A 476 -16.22 -28.73 -37.65
CA ALA A 476 -15.92 -27.90 -36.50
C ALA A 476 -15.71 -26.44 -36.91
N ARG A 477 -16.49 -25.52 -36.34
CA ARG A 477 -16.33 -24.08 -36.59
C ARG A 477 -15.03 -23.55 -35.99
N ARG A 478 -14.64 -24.07 -34.82
CA ARG A 478 -13.39 -23.73 -34.15
C ARG A 478 -12.90 -24.89 -33.31
N VAL A 479 -11.72 -25.40 -33.63
CA VAL A 479 -11.05 -26.45 -32.86
C VAL A 479 -10.19 -25.80 -31.78
N HIS A 480 -10.41 -26.16 -30.52
CA HIS A 480 -9.66 -25.67 -29.36
C HIS A 480 -8.48 -26.58 -29.00
N MET A 481 -8.67 -27.89 -29.12
CA MET A 481 -7.68 -28.92 -28.84
C MET A 481 -7.84 -30.06 -29.85
N MET A 482 -6.72 -30.65 -30.24
CA MET A 482 -6.68 -31.87 -31.04
C MET A 482 -5.48 -32.71 -30.60
N LEU A 483 -5.70 -34.01 -30.39
CA LEU A 483 -4.67 -34.98 -30.05
C LEU A 483 -4.90 -36.26 -30.85
N LEU A 484 -3.83 -36.78 -31.45
CA LEU A 484 -3.78 -38.11 -32.07
C LEU A 484 -3.00 -39.05 -31.16
N ALA A 485 -3.47 -40.29 -31.08
CA ALA A 485 -2.85 -41.39 -30.37
C ALA A 485 -2.50 -42.53 -31.35
N ARG A 486 -1.84 -43.58 -30.86
CA ARG A 486 -1.58 -44.77 -31.67
C ARG A 486 -2.88 -45.48 -32.03
N TYR A 487 -2.83 -46.30 -33.08
CA TYR A 487 -3.96 -47.13 -33.55
C TYR A 487 -5.21 -46.34 -33.96
N GLY A 488 -5.04 -45.10 -34.43
CA GLY A 488 -6.14 -44.24 -34.90
C GLY A 488 -6.98 -43.64 -33.78
N GLY A 489 -6.48 -43.65 -32.54
CA GLY A 489 -7.10 -42.97 -31.41
C GLY A 489 -7.01 -41.45 -31.55
N TYR A 490 -8.04 -40.73 -31.15
CA TYR A 490 -8.05 -39.27 -31.23
C TYR A 490 -8.89 -38.61 -30.14
N VAL A 491 -8.56 -37.35 -29.85
CA VAL A 491 -9.38 -36.40 -29.09
C VAL A 491 -9.51 -35.12 -29.90
N ILE A 492 -10.74 -34.63 -30.07
CA ILE A 492 -11.00 -33.28 -30.53
C ILE A 492 -11.88 -32.58 -29.51
N LYS A 493 -11.51 -31.35 -29.16
CA LYS A 493 -12.40 -30.41 -28.47
C LYS A 493 -12.66 -29.23 -29.39
N ASP A 494 -13.92 -28.99 -29.71
CA ASP A 494 -14.38 -27.83 -30.47
C ASP A 494 -15.31 -26.95 -29.62
N ASN A 495 -16.04 -26.04 -30.25
CA ASN A 495 -17.00 -25.16 -29.60
C ASN A 495 -18.31 -25.84 -29.19
N VAL A 496 -18.58 -27.06 -29.68
CA VAL A 496 -19.79 -27.83 -29.37
C VAL A 496 -19.53 -28.80 -28.22
N GLY A 497 -18.37 -29.44 -28.21
CA GLY A 497 -18.02 -30.40 -27.17
C GLY A 497 -16.70 -31.11 -27.43
N MET A 498 -16.57 -32.29 -26.85
CA MET A 498 -15.41 -33.16 -27.00
C MET A 498 -15.83 -34.48 -27.62
N ASP A 499 -15.16 -34.87 -28.71
CA ASP A 499 -15.28 -36.19 -29.32
C ASP A 499 -13.96 -36.94 -29.16
N LEU A 500 -14.05 -38.23 -28.85
CA LEU A 500 -12.91 -39.07 -28.55
C LEU A 500 -13.18 -40.51 -28.99
N SER A 501 -12.12 -41.20 -29.44
CA SER A 501 -12.21 -42.56 -29.96
C SER A 501 -10.91 -43.31 -29.73
N CYS A 502 -11.00 -44.60 -29.42
CA CYS A 502 -9.88 -45.55 -29.37
C CYS A 502 -8.69 -45.08 -28.49
N LEU A 503 -8.97 -44.62 -27.27
CA LEU A 503 -7.96 -44.20 -26.29
C LEU A 503 -7.88 -45.15 -25.09
N ASP A 504 -6.82 -45.01 -24.29
CA ASP A 504 -6.74 -45.68 -23.01
C ASP A 504 -7.92 -45.28 -22.09
N PRO A 505 -8.61 -46.24 -21.44
CA PRO A 505 -9.77 -45.95 -20.60
C PRO A 505 -9.50 -44.98 -19.45
N ALA A 506 -8.31 -45.01 -18.83
CA ALA A 506 -7.99 -44.11 -17.73
C ALA A 506 -7.85 -42.66 -18.22
N PHE A 507 -7.24 -42.47 -19.39
CA PHE A 507 -7.16 -41.16 -20.03
C PHE A 507 -8.54 -40.63 -20.45
N GLU A 508 -9.42 -41.48 -20.98
CA GLU A 508 -10.80 -41.09 -21.31
C GLU A 508 -11.57 -40.63 -20.06
N VAL A 509 -11.43 -41.35 -18.95
CA VAL A 509 -12.05 -40.99 -17.67
C VAL A 509 -11.51 -39.63 -17.20
N ALA A 510 -10.21 -39.39 -17.28
CA ALA A 510 -9.62 -38.10 -16.91
C ALA A 510 -10.18 -36.94 -17.75
N LEU A 511 -10.44 -37.14 -19.05
CA LEU A 511 -11.04 -36.12 -19.92
C LEU A 511 -12.54 -35.90 -19.65
N LYS A 512 -13.30 -36.97 -19.42
CA LYS A 512 -14.77 -36.93 -19.24
C LYS A 512 -15.21 -36.55 -17.83
N THR A 513 -14.40 -36.89 -16.82
CA THR A 513 -14.73 -36.69 -15.40
C THR A 513 -13.72 -35.77 -14.72
N PRO A 514 -13.81 -34.44 -14.97
CA PRO A 514 -12.93 -33.47 -14.35
C PRO A 514 -13.08 -33.44 -12.82
N PRO A 515 -12.00 -33.15 -12.07
CA PRO A 515 -12.09 -32.84 -10.64
C PRO A 515 -13.08 -31.70 -10.36
N ARG A 516 -13.67 -31.69 -9.15
CA ARG A 516 -14.59 -30.60 -8.75
C ARG A 516 -13.87 -29.25 -8.83
N GLY A 517 -14.49 -28.30 -9.51
CA GLY A 517 -13.94 -26.94 -9.68
C GLY A 517 -12.84 -26.81 -10.74
N ALA A 518 -12.51 -27.87 -11.48
CA ALA A 518 -11.47 -27.84 -12.52
C ALA A 518 -11.79 -26.90 -13.69
N GLY A 519 -13.08 -26.69 -13.98
CA GLY A 519 -13.54 -25.98 -15.18
C GLY A 519 -13.41 -26.85 -16.43
N GLN A 520 -13.31 -26.22 -17.61
CA GLN A 520 -13.22 -26.96 -18.87
C GLN A 520 -11.79 -27.45 -19.17
N VAL A 521 -11.67 -28.53 -19.95
CA VAL A 521 -10.38 -28.98 -20.51
C VAL A 521 -9.83 -27.92 -21.46
N CYS A 522 -8.57 -27.53 -21.28
CA CYS A 522 -7.87 -26.54 -22.09
C CYS A 522 -6.88 -27.19 -23.06
N SER A 523 -5.99 -28.03 -22.54
CA SER A 523 -4.97 -28.76 -23.30
C SER A 523 -4.74 -30.13 -22.65
N ALA A 524 -4.17 -31.07 -23.39
CA ALA A 524 -3.92 -32.42 -22.95
C ALA A 524 -2.75 -32.96 -23.74
N ALA A 525 -1.88 -33.70 -23.07
CA ALA A 525 -0.76 -34.39 -23.67
C ALA A 525 -0.83 -35.85 -23.21
N TYR A 526 -0.58 -36.77 -24.13
CA TYR A 526 -0.77 -38.20 -23.92
C TYR A 526 0.33 -38.97 -24.63
N SER A 527 0.88 -39.99 -23.96
CA SER A 527 1.89 -40.87 -24.48
C SER A 527 1.79 -42.25 -23.81
N GLU A 528 1.07 -43.18 -24.44
CA GLU A 528 0.84 -44.56 -23.97
C GLU A 528 0.39 -44.65 -22.50
N ASP A 529 1.32 -44.78 -21.56
CA ASP A 529 1.02 -44.95 -20.13
C ASP A 529 0.94 -43.62 -19.36
N ASP A 530 1.49 -42.54 -19.91
CA ASP A 530 1.58 -41.25 -19.24
C ASP A 530 0.73 -40.19 -19.95
N TYR A 531 -0.03 -39.44 -19.15
CA TYR A 531 -0.79 -38.30 -19.61
C TYR A 531 -0.81 -37.14 -18.61
N VAL A 532 -1.07 -35.96 -19.16
CA VAL A 532 -1.40 -34.75 -18.42
C VAL A 532 -2.61 -34.09 -19.09
N VAL A 533 -3.66 -33.86 -18.32
CA VAL A 533 -4.84 -33.09 -18.75
C VAL A 533 -4.82 -31.77 -18.01
N VAL A 534 -4.80 -30.67 -18.76
CA VAL A 534 -4.81 -29.30 -18.26
C VAL A 534 -6.22 -28.77 -18.33
N PHE A 535 -6.79 -28.39 -17.19
CA PHE A 535 -8.09 -27.75 -17.09
C PHE A 535 -7.93 -26.25 -16.81
N GLU A 536 -9.04 -25.51 -16.90
CA GLU A 536 -9.08 -24.08 -16.64
C GLU A 536 -8.48 -23.66 -15.29
N HIS A 537 -8.69 -24.45 -14.24
CA HIS A 537 -8.31 -24.11 -12.85
C HIS A 537 -7.45 -25.16 -12.13
N THR A 538 -7.16 -26.29 -12.78
CA THR A 538 -6.31 -27.35 -12.21
C THR A 538 -5.77 -28.24 -13.32
N TYR A 539 -4.99 -29.25 -12.97
CA TYR A 539 -4.50 -30.26 -13.90
C TYR A 539 -4.61 -31.65 -13.26
N VAL A 540 -4.60 -32.68 -14.10
CA VAL A 540 -4.46 -34.08 -13.69
C VAL A 540 -3.26 -34.64 -14.42
N ALA A 541 -2.33 -35.24 -13.68
CA ALA A 541 -1.13 -35.87 -14.22
C ALA A 541 -0.99 -37.29 -13.67
N THR A 542 -0.43 -38.17 -14.51
CA THR A 542 -0.02 -39.53 -14.14
C THR A 542 1.28 -39.52 -13.34
N ALA A 543 1.55 -40.60 -12.58
CA ALA A 543 2.72 -40.69 -11.72
C ALA A 543 4.06 -40.79 -12.47
N GLY A 544 4.06 -41.21 -13.74
CA GLY A 544 5.29 -41.25 -14.55
C GLY A 544 5.77 -39.88 -15.02
N ILE A 545 4.95 -38.84 -14.87
CA ILE A 545 5.35 -37.47 -15.19
C ILE A 545 6.39 -36.96 -14.18
N SER A 546 7.47 -36.41 -14.72
CA SER A 546 8.58 -35.83 -13.95
C SER A 546 8.10 -34.85 -12.87
N ALA A 547 8.59 -35.01 -11.64
CA ALA A 547 8.28 -34.12 -10.51
C ALA A 547 8.50 -32.62 -10.84
N ASN A 548 9.54 -32.28 -11.59
CA ASN A 548 9.80 -30.89 -12.01
C ASN A 548 8.67 -30.27 -12.86
N ILE A 549 7.97 -31.08 -13.67
CA ILE A 549 6.86 -30.61 -14.51
C ILE A 549 5.62 -30.40 -13.65
N VAL A 550 5.35 -31.35 -12.74
CA VAL A 550 4.24 -31.28 -11.78
C VAL A 550 4.40 -30.05 -10.87
N ASP A 551 5.58 -29.86 -10.27
CA ASP A 551 5.91 -28.68 -9.45
C ASP A 551 5.80 -27.37 -10.23
N ALA A 552 6.23 -27.34 -11.50
CA ALA A 552 6.08 -26.16 -12.35
C ALA A 552 4.61 -25.82 -12.62
N LEU A 553 3.77 -26.83 -12.92
CA LEU A 553 2.32 -26.63 -13.11
C LEU A 553 1.65 -26.15 -11.83
N GLU A 554 1.95 -26.78 -10.68
CA GLU A 554 1.38 -26.40 -9.39
C GLU A 554 1.74 -24.96 -9.00
N ARG A 555 3.00 -24.57 -9.15
CA ARG A 555 3.45 -23.18 -8.93
C ARG A 555 2.76 -22.22 -9.88
N PHE A 556 2.57 -22.59 -11.14
CA PHE A 556 1.90 -21.75 -12.13
C PHE A 556 0.45 -21.48 -11.75
N TYR A 557 -0.34 -22.50 -11.44
CA TYR A 557 -1.74 -22.33 -11.02
C TYR A 557 -1.84 -21.52 -9.73
N THR A 558 -1.01 -21.84 -8.73
CA THR A 558 -1.00 -21.14 -7.45
C THR A 558 -0.65 -19.67 -7.62
N ARG A 559 0.40 -19.36 -8.40
CA ARG A 559 0.81 -17.98 -8.70
C ARG A 559 -0.27 -17.21 -9.46
N HIS A 560 -0.88 -17.82 -10.49
CA HIS A 560 -1.93 -17.18 -11.28
C HIS A 560 -3.16 -16.84 -10.43
N LEU A 561 -3.59 -17.77 -9.57
CA LEU A 561 -4.70 -17.56 -8.65
C LEU A 561 -4.39 -16.47 -7.61
N ALA A 562 -3.19 -16.51 -7.01
CA ALA A 562 -2.74 -15.51 -6.06
C ALA A 562 -2.71 -14.11 -6.69
N LEU A 563 -2.15 -13.99 -7.90
CA LEU A 563 -2.10 -12.73 -8.64
C LEU A 563 -3.50 -12.19 -8.96
N ARG A 564 -4.40 -13.06 -9.44
CA ARG A 564 -5.79 -12.71 -9.72
C ARG A 564 -6.52 -12.20 -8.47
N ASN A 565 -6.35 -12.88 -7.34
CA ASN A 565 -6.98 -12.49 -6.08
C ASN A 565 -6.40 -11.18 -5.53
N LYS A 566 -5.06 -11.04 -5.53
CA LYS A 566 -4.38 -9.80 -5.14
C LYS A 566 -4.86 -8.62 -5.97
N ARG A 567 -4.99 -8.79 -7.29
CA ARG A 567 -5.47 -7.72 -8.18
C ARG A 567 -6.92 -7.36 -7.98
N ARG A 568 -7.79 -8.34 -7.68
CA ARG A 568 -9.19 -8.08 -7.31
C ARG A 568 -9.32 -7.26 -6.03
N LEU A 569 -8.55 -7.61 -5.00
CA LEU A 569 -8.50 -6.85 -3.75
C LEU A 569 -8.02 -5.41 -3.98
N LEU A 570 -6.98 -5.24 -4.81
CA LEU A 570 -6.46 -3.92 -5.17
C LEU A 570 -7.50 -3.06 -5.90
N ILE A 571 -8.26 -3.63 -6.84
CA ILE A 571 -9.33 -2.93 -7.56
C ILE A 571 -10.47 -2.56 -6.60
N ALA A 572 -10.86 -3.46 -5.70
CA ALA A 572 -11.88 -3.17 -4.69
C ALA A 572 -11.43 -2.07 -3.71
N ASP A 573 -10.15 -2.07 -3.31
CA ASP A 573 -9.57 -1.00 -2.50
C ASP A 573 -9.62 0.35 -3.23
N TYR A 574 -9.24 0.37 -4.52
CA TYR A 574 -9.35 1.56 -5.37
C TYR A 574 -10.79 2.06 -5.46
N GLU A 575 -11.74 1.20 -5.81
CA GLU A 575 -13.15 1.57 -5.99
C GLU A 575 -13.74 2.16 -4.71
N ARG A 576 -13.43 1.57 -3.56
CA ARG A 576 -13.84 2.09 -2.25
C ARG A 576 -13.28 3.50 -1.99
N ARG A 577 -11.96 3.69 -2.06
CA ARG A 577 -11.34 5.00 -1.78
C ARG A 577 -11.74 6.05 -2.80
N TRP A 578 -11.86 5.67 -4.07
CA TRP A 578 -12.34 6.54 -5.12
C TRP A 578 -13.75 7.05 -4.82
N HIS A 579 -14.64 6.18 -4.37
CA HIS A 579 -15.97 6.59 -3.93
C HIS A 579 -15.94 7.46 -2.69
N GLU A 580 -15.11 7.16 -1.69
CA GLU A 580 -14.97 8.00 -0.49
C GLU A 580 -14.51 9.43 -0.84
N ILE A 581 -13.55 9.58 -1.75
CA ILE A 581 -13.05 10.88 -2.21
C ILE A 581 -14.11 11.67 -3.00
N HIS A 582 -14.93 10.99 -3.81
CA HIS A 582 -15.89 11.65 -4.72
C HIS A 582 -17.33 11.60 -4.22
N ALA A 583 -17.60 11.10 -3.01
CA ALA A 583 -18.95 11.02 -2.46
C ALA A 583 -19.54 12.39 -2.09
N ASP A 584 -18.68 13.39 -1.85
CA ASP A 584 -19.06 14.76 -1.48
C ASP A 584 -19.23 15.70 -2.69
N TYR A 585 -19.06 15.18 -3.93
CA TYR A 585 -19.31 15.88 -5.20
C TYR A 585 -20.56 15.35 -5.89
#